data_AF-A0A524R015-F1
#
_entry.id   AF-A0A524R015-F1
#
_cell.length_a   1.000
_cell.length_b   1.000
_cell.length_c   1.000
_cell.angle_alpha   90.00
_cell.angle_beta   90.00
_cell.angle_gamma   90.00
#
_symmetry.space_group_name_H-M   'P 1'
#
loop_
_entity.id
_entity.type
_entity.pdbx_description
1 polymer ?
#
loop_
_entity_poly.entity_id
_entity_poly.type
_entity_poly.pdbx_seq_one_letter_code
_entity_poly.pdbx_strand_id
1 'polypeptide(L)'
;MTVGGEVTIGGGRGARVRRALLFALGFAPLLISCGGERSGEIQASGTVEAREADLGFQMAGRIGWIGPNDGDPVREGDEVAGLDTEELDARKRAAEAQMEGARALLAEMVSGFRPGEIAEGQAALRGVEEQLADARRDLDRARRLFEGGAISREMLDKAETVARVVESGVDQARERVQILEEGLRPERVA
;
A
#
# COMPACT_ATOMS: atom_id res chain seq x y z
N MET A 1 -29.58 24.76 0.81
CA MET A 1 -30.67 25.05 1.77
C MET A 1 -30.05 25.83 2.90
N THR A 2 -30.52 27.06 3.07
CA THR A 2 -29.99 28.07 3.98
C THR A 2 -30.59 27.92 5.37
N VAL A 3 -29.76 27.76 6.40
CA VAL A 3 -30.11 28.21 7.75
C VAL A 3 -28.81 28.72 8.39
N GLY A 4 -28.73 30.04 8.55
CA GLY A 4 -27.69 30.70 9.31
C GLY A 4 -28.02 30.68 10.80
N GLY A 5 -26.97 30.61 11.62
CA GLY A 5 -27.06 30.74 13.07
C GLY A 5 -25.66 30.82 13.67
N GLU A 6 -25.16 32.05 13.84
CA GLU A 6 -24.04 32.35 14.73
C GLU A 6 -24.50 32.20 16.18
N VAL A 7 -23.71 31.53 17.02
CA VAL A 7 -23.91 31.51 18.47
C VAL A 7 -22.57 31.69 19.17
N THR A 8 -22.46 32.78 19.94
CA THR A 8 -21.39 33.06 20.90
C THR A 8 -21.96 32.98 22.31
N ILE A 9 -21.24 32.39 23.27
CA ILE A 9 -21.68 32.31 24.67
C ILE A 9 -20.52 32.74 25.58
N GLY A 10 -20.81 33.65 26.51
CA GLY A 10 -19.84 34.18 27.49
C GLY A 10 -20.45 34.40 28.88
N GLY A 11 -19.58 34.34 29.89
CA GLY A 11 -19.78 34.71 31.30
C GLY A 11 -18.70 34.04 32.16
N GLY A 12 -17.84 34.70 32.97
CA GLY A 12 -18.00 35.78 33.95
C GLY A 12 -18.27 35.16 35.33
N ARG A 13 -17.58 35.39 36.47
CA ARG A 13 -16.82 36.53 37.05
C ARG A 13 -16.00 36.03 38.28
N GLY A 14 -15.05 36.85 38.77
CA GLY A 14 -14.46 36.71 40.11
C GLY A 14 -14.22 38.08 40.79
N ALA A 15 -14.78 38.26 41.99
CA ALA A 15 -14.86 39.50 42.75
C ALA A 15 -13.59 39.86 43.54
N ARG A 16 -13.40 41.15 43.87
CA ARG A 16 -12.56 41.60 44.99
C ARG A 16 -13.25 42.71 45.78
N VAL A 17 -13.33 42.51 47.09
CA VAL A 17 -13.83 43.44 48.10
C VAL A 17 -12.68 44.30 48.60
N ARG A 18 -12.91 45.61 48.76
CA ARG A 18 -12.27 46.46 49.78
C ARG A 18 -12.78 47.90 49.65
N ARG A 19 -13.30 48.48 50.74
CA ARG A 19 -12.77 49.73 51.32
C ARG A 19 -13.46 50.11 52.61
N ALA A 20 -12.69 50.82 53.41
CA ALA A 20 -12.91 51.21 54.78
C ALA A 20 -13.14 52.72 54.88
N LEU A 21 -13.58 53.14 56.08
CA LEU A 21 -13.31 54.41 56.76
C LEU A 21 -14.08 55.70 56.34
N LEU A 22 -14.99 56.09 57.26
CA LEU A 22 -14.95 57.27 58.14
C LEU A 22 -15.48 58.68 57.72
N PHE A 23 -16.16 59.29 58.73
CA PHE A 23 -16.55 60.69 59.01
C PHE A 23 -17.60 61.35 58.07
N ALA A 24 -18.55 62.19 58.48
CA ALA A 24 -19.20 62.61 59.74
C ALA A 24 -20.25 63.69 59.38
N LEU A 25 -21.04 64.12 60.38
CA LEU A 25 -21.94 65.28 60.44
C LEU A 25 -23.32 65.21 59.74
N GLY A 26 -24.37 65.11 60.56
CA GLY A 26 -25.19 66.29 60.86
C GLY A 26 -26.35 66.62 59.92
N PHE A 27 -27.48 65.93 60.11
CA PHE A 27 -28.84 66.49 60.27
C PHE A 27 -29.25 67.71 59.40
N ALA A 28 -29.92 67.44 58.28
CA ALA A 28 -30.92 68.34 57.66
C ALA A 28 -31.86 67.54 56.73
N PRO A 29 -33.00 67.01 57.21
CA PRO A 29 -33.95 66.32 56.34
C PRO A 29 -34.98 67.32 55.82
N LEU A 30 -34.85 67.73 54.55
CA LEU A 30 -35.94 68.43 53.86
C LEU A 30 -35.84 68.22 52.34
N LEU A 31 -36.70 67.34 51.83
CA LEU A 31 -37.37 67.41 50.53
C LEU A 31 -36.55 67.98 49.35
N ILE A 32 -35.70 67.15 48.77
CA ILE A 32 -35.27 67.27 47.36
C ILE A 32 -35.43 65.87 46.77
N SER A 33 -36.62 65.57 46.27
CA SER A 33 -36.91 65.68 44.84
C SER A 33 -36.11 64.65 44.04
N CYS A 34 -36.77 63.50 43.82
CA CYS A 34 -36.40 62.51 42.82
C CYS A 34 -36.35 63.17 41.43
N GLY A 35 -35.18 63.65 41.04
CA GLY A 35 -34.85 63.98 39.65
C GLY A 35 -34.19 62.77 39.01
N GLY A 36 -34.92 62.12 38.10
CA GLY A 36 -34.46 60.93 37.40
C GLY A 36 -33.51 61.23 36.25
N GLU A 37 -32.48 60.40 36.11
CA GLU A 37 -31.92 60.03 34.82
C GLU A 37 -32.46 58.63 34.51
N ARG A 38 -33.59 58.56 33.80
CA ARG A 38 -34.01 57.31 33.15
C ARG A 38 -33.19 57.16 31.88
N SER A 39 -31.97 56.65 32.00
CA SER A 39 -31.35 55.97 30.86
C SER A 39 -32.29 54.83 30.48
N GLY A 40 -32.85 54.88 29.27
CA GLY A 40 -33.71 53.83 28.73
C GLY A 40 -32.91 52.58 28.42
N GLU A 41 -32.29 51.98 29.43
CA GLU A 41 -31.59 50.71 29.32
C GLU A 41 -32.61 49.61 29.60
N ILE A 42 -33.10 48.98 28.53
CA ILE A 42 -33.96 47.81 28.63
C ILE A 42 -33.08 46.66 29.13
N GLN A 43 -33.16 46.37 30.43
CA GLN A 43 -32.61 45.14 30.99
C GLN A 43 -33.57 43.99 30.69
N ALA A 44 -33.22 43.18 29.70
CA ALA A 44 -33.88 41.92 29.42
C ALA A 44 -32.92 40.78 29.77
N SER A 45 -33.40 39.81 30.56
CA SER A 45 -32.72 38.54 30.79
C SER A 45 -33.37 37.46 29.93
N GLY A 46 -32.56 36.73 29.17
CA GLY A 46 -32.99 35.57 28.40
C GLY A 46 -31.93 34.47 28.48
N THR A 47 -32.32 33.25 28.10
CA THR A 47 -31.41 32.11 27.98
C THR A 47 -31.06 31.90 26.51
N VAL A 48 -29.78 31.67 26.22
CA VAL A 48 -29.33 31.26 24.89
C VAL A 48 -29.28 29.73 24.89
N GLU A 49 -30.01 29.10 23.98
CA GLU A 49 -29.92 27.64 23.76
C GLU A 49 -29.03 27.36 22.54
N ALA A 50 -28.12 26.40 22.69
CA ALA A 50 -27.25 25.93 21.64
C ALA A 50 -27.42 24.41 21.47
N ARG A 51 -27.23 23.92 20.25
CA ARG A 51 -27.16 22.48 19.98
C ARG A 51 -25.70 22.04 20.07
N GLU A 52 -25.43 21.10 20.96
CA GLU A 52 -24.09 20.58 21.20
C GLU A 52 -23.91 19.21 20.53
N ALA A 53 -22.67 18.90 20.15
CA ALA A 53 -22.28 17.60 19.64
C ALA A 53 -20.86 17.28 20.11
N ASP A 54 -20.67 16.09 20.68
CA ASP A 54 -19.37 15.61 21.11
C ASP A 54 -18.63 14.99 19.93
N LEU A 55 -17.41 15.47 19.66
CA LEU A 55 -16.52 14.92 18.63
C LEU A 55 -15.46 14.03 19.27
N GLY A 56 -15.16 12.91 18.61
CA GLY A 56 -14.16 11.96 19.09
C GLY A 56 -13.50 11.20 17.94
N PHE A 57 -12.33 10.64 18.21
CA PHE A 57 -11.61 9.82 17.25
C PHE A 57 -12.17 8.39 17.19
N GLN A 58 -12.17 7.81 16.00
CA GLN A 58 -12.59 6.42 15.79
C GLN A 58 -11.59 5.38 16.33
N MET A 59 -10.33 5.79 16.50
CA MET A 59 -9.25 4.95 17.02
C MET A 59 -8.54 5.66 18.17
N ALA A 60 -8.04 4.87 19.12
CA ALA A 60 -7.20 5.40 20.19
C ALA A 60 -5.82 5.76 19.63
N GLY A 61 -5.27 6.90 20.06
CA GLY A 61 -3.96 7.37 19.64
C GLY A 61 -3.50 8.57 20.44
N ARG A 62 -2.26 8.99 20.20
CA ARG A 62 -1.73 10.25 20.73
C ARG A 62 -2.29 11.40 19.92
N ILE A 63 -2.69 12.49 20.57
CA ILE A 63 -3.06 13.73 19.87
C ILE A 63 -1.78 14.35 19.31
N GLY A 64 -1.73 14.50 17.99
CA GLY A 64 -0.63 15.19 17.30
C GLY A 64 -0.86 16.70 17.28
N TRP A 65 -2.11 17.12 17.08
CA TRP A 65 -2.47 18.54 17.05
C TRP A 65 -3.95 18.76 17.37
N ILE A 66 -4.26 19.97 17.84
CA ILE A 66 -5.61 20.51 18.04
C ILE A 66 -5.60 21.90 17.40
N GLY A 67 -6.59 22.20 16.57
CA GLY A 67 -6.59 23.42 15.76
C GLY A 67 -7.43 24.54 16.36
N PRO A 68 -8.72 24.64 15.97
CA PRO A 68 -9.56 25.79 16.30
C PRO A 68 -9.63 26.04 17.79
N ASN A 69 -9.58 27.31 18.18
CA ASN A 69 -9.78 27.72 19.57
C ASN A 69 -11.27 27.90 19.85
N ASP A 70 -11.60 27.99 21.14
CA ASP A 70 -12.96 28.28 21.57
C ASP A 70 -13.49 29.57 20.93
N GLY A 71 -14.57 29.45 20.16
CA GLY A 71 -15.22 30.55 19.45
C GLY A 71 -14.85 30.70 17.97
N ASP A 72 -13.91 29.92 17.46
CA ASP A 72 -13.59 29.91 16.03
C ASP A 72 -14.70 29.20 15.22
N PRO A 73 -15.15 29.77 14.08
CA PRO A 73 -16.17 29.15 13.25
C PRO A 73 -15.59 27.96 12.47
N VAL A 74 -16.20 26.79 12.63
CA VAL A 74 -15.86 25.56 11.90
C VAL A 74 -17.02 25.13 11.00
N ARG A 75 -16.70 24.53 9.85
CA ARG A 75 -17.65 23.97 8.88
C ARG A 75 -17.49 22.45 8.80
N GLU A 76 -18.49 21.82 8.21
CA GLU A 76 -18.41 20.39 7.90
C GLU A 76 -17.21 20.09 6.99
N GLY A 77 -16.40 19.11 7.37
CA GLY A 77 -15.18 18.74 6.68
C GLY A 77 -13.91 19.43 7.19
N ASP A 78 -14.02 20.41 8.09
CA ASP A 78 -12.85 21.05 8.69
C ASP A 78 -12.17 20.09 9.68
N GLU A 79 -10.84 19.99 9.57
CA GLU A 79 -10.04 19.25 10.55
C GLU A 79 -9.91 20.08 11.83
N VAL A 80 -10.43 19.56 12.93
CA VAL A 80 -10.45 20.26 14.23
C VAL A 80 -9.36 19.76 15.19
N ALA A 81 -8.95 18.51 15.02
CA ALA A 81 -7.86 17.87 15.74
C ALA A 81 -7.39 16.64 14.96
N GLY A 82 -6.13 16.25 15.18
CA GLY A 82 -5.53 15.09 14.53
C GLY A 82 -4.71 14.25 15.50
N LEU A 83 -4.68 12.95 15.22
CA LEU A 83 -3.80 12.02 15.92
C LEU A 83 -2.40 12.05 15.29
N ASP A 84 -1.40 11.70 16.09
CA ASP A 84 -0.04 11.42 15.63
C ASP A 84 -0.07 10.12 14.79
N THR A 85 0.21 10.26 13.49
CA THR A 85 0.19 9.15 12.53
C THR A 85 1.57 8.64 12.16
N GLU A 86 2.68 9.12 12.78
CA GLU A 86 4.04 8.76 12.34
C GLU A 86 4.26 7.24 12.27
N GLU A 87 3.78 6.50 13.28
CA GLU A 87 3.87 5.04 13.33
C GLU A 87 2.99 4.37 12.25
N LEU A 88 1.78 4.88 12.03
CA LEU A 88 0.87 4.37 11.00
C LEU A 88 1.43 4.62 9.60
N ASP A 89 2.00 5.79 9.36
CA ASP A 89 2.64 6.15 8.10
C ASP A 89 3.91 5.32 7.87
N ALA A 90 4.69 5.03 8.92
CA ALA A 90 5.83 4.12 8.84
C ALA A 90 5.39 2.70 8.47
N ARG A 91 4.34 2.17 9.10
CA ARG A 91 3.77 0.86 8.76
C ARG A 91 3.20 0.82 7.35
N LYS A 92 2.51 1.87 6.92
CA LYS A 92 2.02 2.03 5.55
C LYS A 92 3.16 1.97 4.55
N ARG A 93 4.22 2.77 4.75
CA ARG A 93 5.41 2.76 3.88
C ARG A 93 6.09 1.38 3.84
N ALA A 94 6.16 0.69 4.98
CA ALA A 94 6.70 -0.67 5.03
C ALA A 94 5.84 -1.67 4.24
N ALA A 95 4.51 -1.60 4.34
CA ALA A 95 3.59 -2.44 3.59
C ALA A 95 3.63 -2.13 2.08
N GLU A 96 3.71 -0.86 1.70
CA GLU A 96 3.88 -0.42 0.31
C GLU A 96 5.20 -0.96 -0.27
N ALA A 97 6.30 -0.89 0.48
CA ALA A 97 7.58 -1.45 0.05
C ALA A 97 7.52 -2.98 -0.12
N GLN A 98 6.82 -3.70 0.77
CA GLN A 98 6.60 -5.14 0.63
C GLN A 98 5.77 -5.48 -0.61
N MET A 99 4.71 -4.70 -0.87
CA MET A 99 3.88 -4.86 -2.06
C MET A 99 4.69 -4.63 -3.34
N GLU A 100 5.50 -3.57 -3.40
CA GLU A 100 6.37 -3.30 -4.56
C GLU A 100 7.43 -4.42 -4.75
N GLY A 101 8.00 -4.92 -3.65
CA GLY A 101 8.89 -6.10 -3.71
C GLY A 101 8.19 -7.33 -4.27
N ALA A 102 6.96 -7.62 -3.81
CA ALA A 102 6.16 -8.73 -4.32
C ALA A 102 5.77 -8.56 -5.80
N ARG A 103 5.46 -7.33 -6.23
CA ARG A 103 5.20 -7.01 -7.64
C ARG A 103 6.43 -7.20 -8.52
N ALA A 104 7.61 -6.81 -8.04
CA ALA A 104 8.86 -7.01 -8.75
C ALA A 104 9.19 -8.51 -8.90
N LEU A 105 9.02 -9.29 -7.83
CA LEU A 105 9.14 -10.76 -7.85
C LEU A 105 8.15 -11.39 -8.83
N LEU A 106 6.89 -10.95 -8.82
CA LEU A 106 5.90 -11.41 -9.77
C LEU A 106 6.29 -11.07 -11.22
N ALA A 107 6.77 -9.85 -11.47
CA ALA A 107 7.23 -9.44 -12.80
C ALA A 107 8.42 -10.28 -13.28
N GLU A 108 9.36 -10.60 -12.39
CA GLU A 108 10.47 -11.52 -12.67
C GLU A 108 9.93 -12.92 -13.02
N MET A 109 9.01 -13.47 -12.22
CA MET A 109 8.41 -14.77 -12.48
C MET A 109 7.57 -14.82 -13.76
N VAL A 110 6.80 -13.76 -14.06
CA VAL A 110 5.97 -13.65 -15.27
C VAL A 110 6.84 -13.46 -16.52
N SER A 111 8.01 -12.82 -16.39
CA SER A 111 8.97 -12.74 -17.50
C SER A 111 9.49 -14.11 -17.95
N GLY A 112 9.23 -15.17 -17.16
CA GLY A 112 9.54 -16.55 -17.51
C GLY A 112 11.03 -16.80 -17.60
N PHE A 113 11.41 -17.76 -18.44
CA PHE A 113 12.81 -17.95 -18.79
C PHE A 113 13.28 -16.80 -19.68
N ARG A 114 14.50 -16.30 -19.44
CA ARG A 114 15.08 -15.24 -20.26
C ARG A 114 15.26 -15.76 -21.68
N PRO A 115 15.13 -14.92 -22.72
CA PRO A 115 15.39 -15.32 -24.11
C PRO A 115 16.76 -16.01 -24.31
N GLY A 116 17.76 -15.64 -23.49
CA GLY A 116 19.07 -16.28 -23.48
C GLY A 116 19.05 -17.74 -23.02
N GLU A 117 18.21 -18.10 -22.05
CA GLU A 117 18.09 -19.47 -21.54
C GLU A 117 17.40 -20.38 -22.57
N ILE A 118 16.39 -19.86 -23.27
CA ILE A 118 15.75 -20.56 -24.40
C ILE A 118 16.76 -20.74 -25.54
N ALA A 119 17.52 -19.70 -25.88
CA ALA A 119 18.54 -19.79 -26.93
C ALA A 119 19.66 -20.78 -26.59
N GLU A 120 20.07 -20.86 -25.32
CA GLU A 120 21.01 -21.86 -24.82
C GLU A 120 20.45 -23.28 -24.95
N GLY A 121 19.21 -23.50 -24.52
CA GLY A 121 18.52 -24.79 -24.66
C GLY A 121 18.41 -25.23 -26.13
N GLN A 122 18.03 -24.31 -27.02
CA GLN A 122 17.96 -24.57 -28.45
C GLN A 122 19.35 -24.87 -29.05
N ALA A 123 20.41 -24.21 -28.57
CA ALA A 123 21.77 -24.51 -28.99
C ALA A 123 22.22 -25.90 -28.54
N ALA A 124 21.88 -26.30 -27.31
CA ALA A 124 22.13 -27.65 -26.82
C ALA A 124 21.37 -28.71 -27.64
N LEU A 125 20.09 -28.49 -27.95
CA LEU A 125 19.30 -29.37 -28.82
C LEU A 125 19.96 -29.54 -30.19
N ARG A 126 20.33 -28.44 -30.86
CA ARG A 126 21.04 -28.50 -32.15
C ARG A 126 22.34 -29.30 -32.06
N GLY A 127 23.09 -29.15 -30.97
CA GLY A 127 24.33 -29.92 -30.76
C GLY A 127 24.10 -31.43 -30.71
N VAL A 128 23.02 -31.89 -30.08
CA VAL A 128 22.67 -33.32 -30.00
C VAL A 128 22.05 -33.82 -31.31
N GLU A 129 21.30 -32.97 -32.03
CA GLU A 129 20.78 -33.31 -33.35
C GLU A 129 21.88 -33.57 -34.38
N GLU A 130 22.96 -32.78 -34.35
CA GLU A 130 24.15 -33.03 -35.19
C GLU A 130 24.84 -34.35 -34.81
N GLN A 131 24.94 -34.66 -33.52
CA GLN A 131 25.46 -35.96 -33.07
C GLN A 131 24.60 -37.12 -33.56
N LEU A 132 23.27 -36.95 -33.60
CA LEU A 132 22.35 -37.95 -34.15
C LEU A 132 22.58 -38.12 -35.66
N ALA A 133 22.77 -37.03 -36.38
CA ALA A 133 23.07 -37.07 -37.81
C ALA A 133 24.40 -37.79 -38.10
N ASP A 134 25.43 -37.58 -37.29
CA ASP A 134 26.69 -38.32 -37.34
C ASP A 134 26.48 -39.81 -37.06
N ALA A 135 25.81 -40.15 -35.95
CA ALA A 135 25.57 -41.54 -35.54
C ALA A 135 24.73 -42.31 -36.57
N ARG A 136 23.75 -41.66 -37.21
CA ARG A 136 22.96 -42.23 -38.31
C ARG A 136 23.84 -42.51 -39.54
N ARG A 137 24.73 -41.59 -39.91
CA ARG A 137 25.70 -41.80 -41.01
C ARG A 137 26.66 -42.95 -40.72
N ASP A 138 27.11 -43.08 -39.48
CA ASP A 138 27.95 -44.21 -39.02
C ASP A 138 27.20 -45.53 -39.09
N LEU A 139 25.95 -45.56 -38.61
CA LEU A 139 25.09 -46.73 -38.71
C LEU A 139 24.88 -47.16 -40.18
N ASP A 140 24.57 -46.21 -41.06
CA ASP A 140 24.39 -46.51 -42.48
C ASP A 140 25.67 -47.05 -43.13
N ARG A 141 26.85 -46.54 -42.73
CA ARG A 141 28.14 -47.12 -43.13
C ARG A 141 28.31 -48.54 -42.61
N ALA A 142 28.02 -48.78 -41.33
CA ALA A 142 28.14 -50.09 -40.71
C ALA A 142 27.23 -51.12 -41.40
N ARG A 143 25.98 -50.75 -41.73
CA ARG A 143 25.04 -51.60 -42.47
C ARG A 143 25.61 -52.05 -43.82
N ARG A 144 26.09 -51.11 -44.63
CA ARG A 144 26.70 -51.43 -45.93
C ARG A 144 27.94 -52.32 -45.81
N LEU A 145 28.79 -52.08 -44.80
CA LEU A 145 29.99 -52.89 -44.56
C LEU A 145 29.64 -54.29 -44.07
N PHE A 146 28.59 -54.43 -43.25
CA PHE A 146 28.11 -55.73 -42.77
C PHE A 146 27.51 -56.56 -43.90
N GLU A 147 26.69 -55.95 -44.76
CA GLU A 147 26.15 -56.58 -45.97
C GLU A 147 27.26 -57.03 -46.93
N GLY A 148 28.35 -56.25 -47.02
CA GLY A 148 29.56 -56.61 -47.75
C GLY A 148 30.49 -57.61 -47.05
N GLY A 149 30.15 -58.10 -45.85
CA GLY A 149 30.94 -59.05 -45.07
C GLY A 149 32.24 -58.49 -44.45
N ALA A 150 32.42 -57.16 -44.44
CA ALA A 150 33.65 -56.49 -43.99
C ALA A 150 33.71 -56.23 -42.48
N ILE A 151 32.58 -56.31 -41.76
CA ILE A 151 32.50 -56.16 -40.30
C ILE A 151 31.64 -57.27 -39.67
N SER A 152 31.78 -57.47 -38.36
CA SER A 152 30.96 -58.44 -37.61
C SER A 152 29.56 -57.90 -37.27
N ARG A 153 28.63 -58.80 -36.94
CA ARG A 153 27.30 -58.44 -36.44
C ARG A 153 27.35 -57.58 -35.18
N GLU A 154 28.25 -57.91 -34.26
CA GLU A 154 28.48 -57.13 -33.04
C GLU A 154 28.82 -55.66 -33.32
N MET A 155 29.62 -55.39 -34.35
CA MET A 155 29.97 -54.02 -34.74
C MET A 155 28.77 -53.25 -35.30
N LEU A 156 27.90 -53.91 -36.07
CA LEU A 156 26.65 -53.32 -36.54
C LEU A 156 25.70 -53.03 -35.35
N ASP A 157 25.50 -54.00 -34.47
CA ASP A 157 24.63 -53.86 -33.29
C ASP A 157 25.10 -52.73 -32.37
N LYS A 158 26.42 -52.54 -32.26
CA LYS A 158 27.02 -51.42 -31.52
C LYS A 158 26.69 -50.07 -32.18
N ALA A 159 26.81 -49.95 -33.50
CA ALA A 159 26.44 -48.73 -34.21
C ALA A 159 24.95 -48.42 -34.08
N GLU A 160 24.08 -49.44 -34.13
CA GLU A 160 22.63 -49.29 -33.90
C GLU A 160 22.32 -48.82 -32.48
N THR A 161 23.01 -49.39 -31.49
CA THR A 161 22.85 -49.00 -30.09
C THR A 161 23.28 -47.55 -29.87
N VAL A 162 24.40 -47.13 -30.47
CA VAL A 162 24.88 -45.74 -30.39
C VAL A 162 23.86 -44.78 -31.00
N ALA A 163 23.37 -45.05 -32.21
CA ALA A 163 22.37 -44.19 -32.85
C ALA A 163 21.08 -44.06 -32.00
N ARG A 164 20.62 -45.17 -31.42
CA ARG A 164 19.44 -45.19 -30.54
C ARG A 164 19.64 -44.39 -29.26
N VAL A 165 20.82 -44.48 -28.63
CA VAL A 165 21.14 -43.71 -27.42
C VAL A 165 21.14 -42.21 -27.72
N VAL A 166 21.73 -41.80 -28.85
CA VAL A 166 21.77 -40.37 -29.24
C VAL A 166 20.38 -39.87 -29.62
N GLU A 167 19.55 -40.71 -30.25
CA GLU A 167 18.15 -40.38 -30.55
C GLU A 167 17.34 -40.09 -29.29
N SER A 168 17.44 -40.96 -28.27
CA SER A 168 16.86 -40.68 -26.96
C SER A 168 17.38 -39.37 -26.34
N GLY A 169 18.65 -39.04 -26.57
CA GLY A 169 19.24 -37.77 -26.14
C GLY A 169 18.62 -36.56 -26.83
N VAL A 170 18.29 -36.65 -28.12
CA VAL A 170 17.56 -35.59 -28.86
C VAL A 170 16.18 -35.39 -28.25
N ASP A 171 15.45 -36.47 -27.96
CA ASP A 171 14.11 -36.36 -27.37
C ASP A 171 14.15 -35.71 -25.98
N GLN A 172 15.13 -36.07 -25.14
CA GLN A 172 15.37 -35.41 -23.85
C GLN A 172 15.70 -33.92 -23.99
N ALA A 173 16.56 -33.56 -24.95
CA ALA A 173 16.92 -32.16 -25.21
C ALA A 173 15.72 -31.37 -25.75
N ARG A 174 14.86 -31.99 -26.55
CA ARG A 174 13.64 -31.38 -27.09
C ARG A 174 12.63 -31.09 -25.98
N GLU A 175 12.37 -32.06 -25.09
CA GLU A 175 11.51 -31.83 -23.93
C GLU A 175 12.05 -30.71 -23.04
N ARG A 176 13.37 -30.64 -22.87
CA ARG A 176 14.00 -29.57 -22.10
C ARG A 176 13.71 -28.19 -22.70
N VAL A 177 13.82 -28.04 -24.02
CA VAL A 177 13.47 -26.79 -24.72
C VAL A 177 11.98 -26.49 -24.59
N GLN A 178 11.12 -27.49 -24.73
CA GLN A 178 9.68 -27.32 -24.58
C GLN A 178 9.31 -26.79 -23.18
N ILE A 179 9.92 -27.31 -22.11
CA ILE A 179 9.71 -26.80 -20.75
C ILE A 179 10.16 -25.32 -20.62
N LEU A 180 11.22 -24.93 -21.31
CA LEU A 180 11.71 -23.54 -21.31
C LEU A 180 10.76 -22.60 -22.11
N GLU A 181 10.17 -23.09 -23.19
CA GLU A 181 9.23 -22.34 -24.04
C GLU A 181 7.81 -22.25 -23.45
N GLU A 182 7.33 -23.30 -22.78
CA GLU A 182 6.03 -23.32 -22.08
C GLU A 182 6.01 -22.40 -20.85
N GLY A 183 7.18 -21.99 -20.35
CA GLY A 183 7.31 -21.04 -19.24
C GLY A 183 6.89 -21.60 -17.88
N LEU A 184 6.58 -20.73 -16.92
CA LEU A 184 6.11 -21.17 -15.61
C LEU A 184 4.64 -21.59 -15.67
N ARG A 185 4.33 -22.76 -15.08
CA ARG A 185 2.95 -23.23 -14.88
C ARG A 185 2.10 -22.17 -14.17
N PRO A 186 0.83 -21.97 -14.59
CA PRO A 186 -0.06 -20.97 -13.99
C PRO A 186 -0.30 -21.19 -12.49
N GLU A 187 -0.11 -22.42 -12.01
CA GLU A 187 -0.22 -22.82 -10.61
C GLU A 187 0.77 -22.09 -9.67
N ARG A 188 1.88 -21.54 -10.17
CA ARG A 188 2.85 -20.77 -9.38
C ARG A 188 2.60 -19.26 -9.38
N VAL A 189 1.64 -18.78 -10.18
CA VAL A 189 1.35 -17.35 -10.40
C VAL A 189 0.07 -16.91 -9.68
N ALA A 190 -0.68 -17.85 -9.07
CA ALA A 190 -1.96 -17.61 -8.39
C ALA A 190 -1.82 -17.45 -6.86
#